data_AF-A0A975ECJ5-F1
#
_entry.id   AF-A0A975ECJ5-F1
#
_cell.length_a   1.000
_cell.length_b   1.000
_cell.length_c   1.000
_cell.angle_alpha   90.00
_cell.angle_beta   90.00
_cell.angle_gamma   90.00
#
_symmetry.space_group_name_H-M   'P 1'
#
loop_
_entity.id
_entity.type
_entity.pdbx_description
1 polymer ?
#
loop_
_entity_poly.entity_id
_entity_poly.type
_entity_poly.pdbx_seq_one_letter_code
_entity_poly.pdbx_strand_id
1 'polypeptide(L)'
;MLLCLEHAWEVDQPNRVTDFPPKLLKEWKQSQLDDFDGLGHQGWALTPDMVDEALRSSSTTMNFNNSTVSLGGAGGNAPGAGGGGGGAIGQNARGGIGGPGGGVRYEGIPFPEKRDPETSESNSRQCVHDLVKSAFPADYRLPSDLAPGAGGGGGGAVGPDAVGGNGGGGGEQVLAMIDLSEFHSDGPVYMEVPVGKGGVSNTFPWEHGRDGENSSIKVIAADGRILRTITAAGGTGARANFEFPEGSREVSVDDIKNGLTVPVLITAEFVQEKNGLLYVLGGNWSIWAAPQLPVAVQSALTCVVSFGQAIPNCILMFFIVVEDPSGQEVIRMPFAATNEYMRPVANVMRGFELQFHADVAGVWNVRVLSGRFELARLPLEVRMLEAKA
;
A
#
# COMPACT_ATOMS: atom_id res chain seq x y z
N MET A 1 -6.66 -2.98 37.90
CA MET A 1 -6.23 -1.58 37.86
C MET A 1 -5.61 -1.41 36.50
N LEU A 2 -6.29 -0.68 35.63
CA LEU A 2 -5.70 -0.22 34.38
C LEU A 2 -5.08 1.13 34.71
N LEU A 3 -3.78 1.13 35.02
CA LEU A 3 -2.99 2.36 35.05
C LEU A 3 -2.58 2.65 33.60
N CYS A 4 -2.50 3.92 33.22
CA CYS A 4 -1.76 4.26 32.00
C CYS A 4 -0.27 3.91 32.20
N LEU A 5 0.48 3.83 31.11
CA LEU A 5 1.89 3.40 31.12
C LEU A 5 2.75 4.24 32.09
N GLU A 6 2.48 5.54 32.17
CA GLU A 6 3.24 6.49 33.00
C GLU A 6 3.01 6.25 34.50
N HIS A 7 1.75 6.06 34.91
CA HIS A 7 1.42 5.77 36.32
C HIS A 7 1.86 4.35 36.72
N ALA A 8 1.84 3.38 35.80
CA ALA A 8 2.40 2.05 36.06
C ALA A 8 3.92 2.14 36.33
N TRP A 9 4.64 2.91 35.51
CA TRP A 9 6.07 3.14 35.68
C TRP A 9 6.41 3.87 36.99
N GLU A 10 5.56 4.81 37.42
CA GLU A 10 5.73 5.54 38.68
C GLU A 10 5.54 4.64 39.91
N VAL A 11 4.56 3.73 39.87
CA VAL A 11 4.30 2.73 40.93
C VAL A 11 5.42 1.69 41.01
N ASP A 12 6.02 1.32 39.89
CA ASP A 12 7.08 0.32 39.80
C ASP A 12 8.49 0.84 40.16
N GLN A 13 8.62 2.13 40.51
CA GLN A 13 9.90 2.71 40.92
C GLN A 13 10.45 2.04 42.20
N PRO A 14 11.70 1.51 42.22
CA PRO A 14 12.24 0.79 43.37
C PRO A 14 12.27 1.58 44.67
N ASN A 15 12.39 2.91 44.59
CA ASN A 15 12.40 3.82 45.74
C ASN A 15 10.99 4.24 46.21
N ARG A 16 9.93 3.80 45.53
CA ARG A 16 8.52 4.14 45.85
C ARG A 16 7.66 2.93 46.21
N VAL A 17 8.26 1.74 46.28
CA VAL A 17 7.57 0.50 46.68
C VAL A 17 6.91 0.64 48.07
N THR A 18 7.49 1.47 48.95
CA THR A 18 6.92 1.79 50.27
C THR A 18 5.74 2.76 50.22
N ASP A 19 5.69 3.62 49.20
CA ASP A 19 4.61 4.60 48.99
C ASP A 19 3.36 3.94 48.41
N PHE A 20 3.55 2.84 47.66
CA PHE A 20 2.49 2.09 46.99
C PHE A 20 2.42 0.63 47.48
N PRO A 21 2.16 0.39 48.77
CA PRO A 21 2.11 -0.97 49.29
C PRO A 21 0.98 -1.78 48.60
N PRO A 22 1.12 -3.10 48.44
CA PRO A 22 0.12 -3.94 47.78
C PRO A 22 -1.31 -3.81 48.35
N LYS A 23 -1.43 -3.45 49.64
CA LYS A 23 -2.72 -3.18 50.28
C LYS A 23 -3.41 -1.95 49.68
N LEU A 24 -2.69 -0.84 49.53
CA LEU A 24 -3.22 0.40 48.93
C LEU A 24 -3.64 0.18 47.48
N LEU A 25 -2.83 -0.52 46.69
CA LEU A 25 -3.17 -0.85 45.30
C LEU A 25 -4.43 -1.73 45.20
N LYS A 26 -4.64 -2.65 46.14
CA LYS A 26 -5.88 -3.44 46.22
C LYS A 26 -7.09 -2.57 46.58
N GLU A 27 -6.94 -1.65 47.52
CA GLU A 27 -8.00 -0.71 47.91
C GLU A 27 -8.41 0.19 46.73
N TRP A 28 -7.45 0.75 46.00
CA TRP A 28 -7.72 1.55 44.80
C TRP A 28 -8.39 0.73 43.69
N LYS A 29 -7.93 -0.50 43.46
CA LYS A 29 -8.56 -1.39 42.47
C LYS A 29 -10.00 -1.71 42.86
N GLN A 30 -10.28 -1.94 44.14
CA GLN A 30 -11.62 -2.21 44.61
C GLN A 30 -12.51 -0.97 44.44
N SER A 31 -12.03 0.23 44.79
CA SER A 31 -12.76 1.48 44.55
C SER A 31 -13.10 1.68 43.07
N GLN A 32 -12.17 1.40 42.15
CA GLN A 32 -12.43 1.48 40.70
C GLN A 32 -13.52 0.48 40.24
N LEU A 33 -13.56 -0.71 40.83
CA LEU A 33 -14.58 -1.71 40.53
C LEU A 33 -15.93 -1.31 41.10
N ASP A 34 -15.96 -0.80 42.33
CA ASP A 34 -17.18 -0.31 42.98
C ASP A 34 -17.78 0.87 42.19
N ASP A 35 -16.94 1.78 41.69
CA ASP A 35 -17.35 2.89 40.82
C ASP A 35 -17.89 2.39 39.46
N PHE A 36 -17.23 1.39 38.86
CA PHE A 36 -17.67 0.78 37.60
C PHE A 36 -19.01 0.05 37.74
N ASP A 37 -19.19 -0.66 38.85
CA ASP A 37 -20.44 -1.36 39.17
C ASP A 37 -21.56 -0.34 39.47
N GLY A 38 -21.25 0.76 40.15
CA GLY A 38 -22.16 1.87 40.40
C GLY A 38 -22.66 2.58 39.13
N LEU A 39 -21.88 2.52 38.05
CA LEU A 39 -22.25 3.03 36.72
C LEU A 39 -23.03 2.00 35.87
N GLY A 40 -23.40 0.85 36.44
CA GLY A 40 -24.13 -0.20 35.74
C GLY A 40 -23.29 -0.88 34.65
N HIS A 41 -21.98 -1.00 34.88
CA HIS A 41 -21.01 -1.54 33.91
C HIS A 41 -20.94 -0.77 32.59
N GLN A 42 -21.44 0.47 32.54
CA GLN A 42 -21.15 1.38 31.44
C GLN A 42 -19.78 1.99 31.68
N GLY A 43 -18.94 2.07 30.64
CA GLY A 43 -17.66 2.75 30.74
C GLY A 43 -17.84 4.19 31.22
N TRP A 44 -16.81 4.79 31.82
CA TRP A 44 -16.86 6.18 32.27
C TRP A 44 -17.14 7.10 31.09
N ALA A 45 -18.40 7.55 30.96
CA ALA A 45 -18.77 8.58 30.01
C ALA A 45 -18.08 9.87 30.43
N LEU A 46 -17.21 10.40 29.57
CA LEU A 46 -16.64 11.72 29.79
C LEU A 46 -17.79 12.73 29.84
N THR A 47 -17.88 13.48 30.93
CA THR A 47 -18.81 14.61 30.97
C THR A 47 -18.38 15.66 29.94
N PRO A 48 -19.29 16.50 29.44
CA PRO A 48 -18.92 17.61 28.56
C PRO A 48 -17.78 18.45 29.14
N ASP A 49 -17.79 18.70 30.45
CA ASP A 49 -16.72 19.44 31.14
C ASP A 49 -15.38 18.70 31.13
N MET A 50 -15.36 17.36 31.28
CA MET A 50 -14.14 16.55 31.17
C MET A 50 -13.62 16.49 29.74
N VAL A 51 -14.51 16.48 28.74
CA VAL A 51 -14.12 16.60 27.32
C VAL A 51 -13.48 17.97 27.08
N ASP A 52 -14.10 19.05 27.57
CA ASP A 52 -13.58 20.41 27.43
C ASP A 52 -12.25 20.61 28.18
N GLU A 53 -12.12 20.06 29.39
CA GLU A 53 -10.88 20.08 30.17
C GLU A 53 -9.79 19.27 29.45
N ALA A 54 -10.11 18.09 28.92
CA ALA A 54 -9.19 17.27 28.14
C ALA A 54 -8.76 17.98 26.84
N LEU A 55 -9.66 18.67 26.16
CA LEU A 55 -9.36 19.50 24.98
C LEU A 55 -8.50 20.72 25.34
N ARG A 56 -8.74 21.37 26.49
CA ARG A 56 -7.92 22.49 26.99
C ARG A 56 -6.53 22.06 27.45
N SER A 57 -6.41 20.90 28.09
CA SER A 57 -5.12 20.36 28.55
C SER A 57 -4.32 19.73 27.40
N SER A 58 -4.99 19.14 26.40
CA SER A 58 -4.33 18.70 25.16
C SER A 58 -3.97 19.85 24.21
N SER A 59 -4.62 21.02 24.34
CA SER A 59 -4.23 22.26 23.65
C SER A 59 -3.13 23.05 24.36
N THR A 60 -2.26 22.35 25.11
CA THR A 60 -0.99 22.94 25.53
C THR A 60 -0.28 23.47 24.28
N THR A 61 -0.15 24.79 24.19
CA THR A 61 0.45 25.49 23.06
C THR A 61 1.90 25.02 22.89
N MET A 62 2.13 24.05 22.01
CA MET A 62 3.47 23.69 21.59
C MET A 62 4.00 24.85 20.73
N ASN A 63 4.85 25.68 21.34
CA ASN A 63 5.47 26.83 20.66
C ASN A 63 6.65 26.33 19.81
N PHE A 64 6.41 26.12 18.52
CA PHE A 64 7.43 25.71 17.54
C PHE A 64 8.07 26.94 16.88
N ASN A 65 9.02 27.60 17.55
CA ASN A 65 9.80 28.66 16.90
C ASN A 65 11.02 28.05 16.19
N ASN A 66 11.23 28.37 14.90
CA ASN A 66 12.33 27.86 14.06
C ASN A 66 12.50 26.33 14.12
N SER A 67 11.40 25.60 14.11
CA SER A 67 11.42 24.14 14.21
C SER A 67 11.63 23.51 12.83
N THR A 68 12.56 22.56 12.76
CA THR A 68 12.71 21.68 11.59
C THR A 68 11.77 20.51 11.74
N VAL A 69 10.90 20.29 10.76
CA VAL A 69 10.01 19.13 10.75
C VAL A 69 10.51 18.14 9.69
N SER A 70 10.66 16.88 10.10
CA SER A 70 11.01 15.78 9.21
C SER A 70 9.76 14.93 8.97
N LEU A 71 9.32 14.89 7.72
CA LEU A 71 8.22 14.04 7.29
C LEU A 71 8.77 12.90 6.42
N GLY A 72 8.47 11.66 6.79
CA GLY A 72 8.75 10.50 5.96
C GLY A 72 7.47 9.95 5.33
N GLY A 73 7.52 9.61 4.04
CA GLY A 73 6.57 8.66 3.47
C GLY A 73 6.78 7.30 4.13
N ALA A 74 5.70 6.64 4.58
CA ALA A 74 5.80 5.30 5.11
C ALA A 74 6.25 4.35 4.00
N GLY A 75 7.41 3.74 4.17
CA GLY A 75 7.91 2.65 3.34
C GLY A 75 8.56 1.60 4.24
N GLY A 76 8.91 0.44 3.68
CA GLY A 76 9.34 -0.74 4.43
C GLY A 76 10.51 -0.50 5.40
N ASN A 77 10.83 -1.54 6.20
CA ASN A 77 11.72 -1.43 7.37
C ASN A 77 13.19 -1.12 7.07
N ALA A 78 13.60 -0.96 5.80
CA ALA A 78 14.98 -0.72 5.39
C ALA A 78 15.16 0.75 4.94
N PRO A 79 15.70 1.63 5.80
CA PRO A 79 15.80 3.06 5.50
C PRO A 79 16.47 3.34 4.15
N GLY A 80 15.81 4.13 3.29
CA GLY A 80 16.27 4.64 1.99
C GLY A 80 16.41 3.62 0.88
N ALA A 81 16.14 2.33 1.14
CA ALA A 81 16.33 1.28 0.16
C ALA A 81 15.16 1.21 -0.81
N GLY A 82 15.45 1.06 -2.10
CA GLY A 82 14.43 0.58 -3.02
C GLY A 82 14.05 -0.85 -2.69
N GLY A 83 12.86 -1.27 -3.11
CA GLY A 83 12.40 -2.63 -2.94
C GLY A 83 13.32 -3.61 -3.67
N GLY A 84 13.67 -4.74 -3.05
CA GLY A 84 14.39 -5.81 -3.75
C GLY A 84 13.52 -6.40 -4.85
N GLY A 85 14.09 -6.80 -5.99
CA GLY A 85 13.35 -7.53 -7.02
C GLY A 85 12.93 -8.92 -6.55
N GLY A 86 11.82 -9.42 -7.07
CA GLY A 86 11.28 -10.73 -6.71
C GLY A 86 12.10 -11.88 -7.26
N GLY A 87 12.20 -12.97 -6.51
CA GLY A 87 12.85 -14.19 -6.97
C GLY A 87 12.04 -14.91 -8.05
N ALA A 88 12.69 -15.70 -8.90
CA ALA A 88 11.99 -16.55 -9.86
C ALA A 88 12.55 -17.97 -9.85
N ILE A 89 11.68 -18.98 -9.98
CA ILE A 89 12.04 -20.40 -9.96
C ILE A 89 11.52 -21.08 -11.22
N GLY A 90 12.43 -21.66 -12.03
CA GLY A 90 12.09 -22.43 -13.23
C GLY A 90 13.20 -22.41 -14.29
N GLN A 91 13.01 -23.16 -15.37
CA GLN A 91 13.93 -23.14 -16.51
C GLN A 91 13.92 -21.73 -17.13
N ASN A 92 15.10 -21.12 -17.33
CA ASN A 92 15.28 -19.74 -17.82
C ASN A 92 14.62 -18.65 -16.97
N ALA A 93 14.21 -18.95 -15.73
CA ALA A 93 13.59 -17.97 -14.86
C ALA A 93 14.59 -16.85 -14.46
N ARG A 94 14.10 -15.61 -14.34
CA ARG A 94 14.91 -14.42 -14.00
C ARG A 94 14.27 -13.65 -12.85
N GLY A 95 15.08 -13.22 -11.89
CA GLY A 95 14.61 -12.33 -10.82
C GLY A 95 14.21 -10.96 -11.38
N GLY A 96 13.28 -10.29 -10.69
CA GLY A 96 12.91 -8.92 -11.00
C GLY A 96 14.02 -7.92 -10.69
N ILE A 97 13.92 -6.72 -11.24
CA ILE A 97 14.87 -5.62 -10.96
C ILE A 97 14.46 -4.98 -9.63
N GLY A 98 15.43 -4.52 -8.83
CA GLY A 98 15.13 -3.72 -7.64
C GLY A 98 14.55 -2.35 -7.99
N GLY A 99 13.72 -1.78 -7.12
CA GLY A 99 13.19 -0.43 -7.25
C GLY A 99 14.20 0.65 -6.87
N PRO A 100 13.94 1.93 -7.19
CA PRO A 100 14.75 3.04 -6.74
C PRO A 100 14.54 3.31 -5.23
N GLY A 101 15.57 3.79 -4.55
CA GLY A 101 15.42 4.34 -3.19
C GLY A 101 14.60 5.63 -3.18
N GLY A 102 14.06 5.98 -2.02
CA GLY A 102 13.35 7.24 -1.83
C GLY A 102 14.27 8.47 -1.95
N GLY A 103 13.71 9.60 -2.39
CA GLY A 103 14.42 10.88 -2.45
C GLY A 103 14.31 11.67 -1.14
N VAL A 104 15.28 12.57 -0.90
CA VAL A 104 15.18 13.59 0.16
C VAL A 104 14.98 14.96 -0.49
N ARG A 105 13.92 15.65 -0.08
CA ARG A 105 13.54 16.98 -0.57
C ARG A 105 13.55 17.99 0.58
N TYR A 106 14.01 19.20 0.31
CA TYR A 106 14.08 20.28 1.30
C TYR A 106 13.09 21.38 0.93
N GLU A 107 12.32 21.87 1.89
CA GLU A 107 11.37 22.98 1.71
C GLU A 107 11.57 24.12 2.72
N GLY A 108 11.49 25.37 2.25
CA GLY A 108 11.71 26.58 3.04
C GLY A 108 13.03 27.28 2.71
N ILE A 109 13.25 28.48 3.26
CA ILE A 109 14.50 29.25 3.07
C ILE A 109 15.59 28.55 3.89
N PRO A 110 16.65 28.00 3.28
CA PRO A 110 17.77 27.48 4.04
C PRO A 110 18.64 28.67 4.46
N PHE A 111 18.25 29.37 5.53
CA PHE A 111 19.07 30.38 6.21
C PHE A 111 19.42 31.62 5.35
N PRO A 112 19.84 32.75 5.97
CA PRO A 112 20.11 33.98 5.22
C PRO A 112 21.19 33.79 4.15
N GLU A 113 20.89 34.31 2.95
CA GLU A 113 21.81 34.50 1.84
C GLU A 113 23.12 35.15 2.31
N LYS A 114 24.14 34.33 2.53
CA LYS A 114 25.50 34.69 2.12
C LYS A 114 25.93 33.66 1.09
N ARG A 115 25.34 33.79 -0.11
CA ARG A 115 25.83 33.16 -1.33
C ARG A 115 27.13 33.86 -1.71
N ASP A 116 28.24 33.13 -1.61
CA ASP A 116 29.40 33.46 -2.44
C ASP A 116 29.12 32.91 -3.85
N PRO A 117 29.03 33.76 -4.89
CA PRO A 117 28.53 33.37 -6.21
C PRO A 117 29.44 32.42 -7.01
N GLU A 118 30.59 32.01 -6.47
CA GLU A 118 31.60 31.24 -7.22
C GLU A 118 31.64 29.73 -6.93
N THR A 119 30.79 29.18 -6.06
CA THR A 119 30.82 27.72 -5.77
C THR A 119 29.57 26.99 -6.26
N SER A 120 29.81 26.02 -7.15
CA SER A 120 28.87 25.29 -7.98
C SER A 120 27.84 24.44 -7.22
N GLU A 121 26.73 24.12 -7.90
CA GLU A 121 25.55 23.37 -7.44
C GLU A 121 25.83 22.06 -6.68
N SER A 122 27.02 21.47 -6.83
CA SER A 122 27.46 20.26 -6.13
C SER A 122 27.67 20.43 -4.62
N ASN A 123 27.78 21.65 -4.09
CA ASN A 123 28.02 21.91 -2.65
C ASN A 123 26.77 22.21 -1.83
N SER A 124 25.59 22.36 -2.45
CA SER A 124 24.36 22.74 -1.77
C SER A 124 23.88 21.70 -0.73
N ARG A 125 24.05 20.40 -1.01
CA ARG A 125 23.70 19.32 -0.08
C ARG A 125 24.66 19.23 1.12
N GLN A 126 25.95 19.45 0.89
CA GLN A 126 26.97 19.40 1.95
C GLN A 126 26.74 20.52 2.98
N CYS A 127 26.40 21.72 2.49
CA CYS A 127 26.26 22.91 3.33
C CYS A 127 25.07 22.82 4.29
N VAL A 128 23.93 22.26 3.87
CA VAL A 128 22.76 22.05 4.75
C VAL A 128 23.07 21.02 5.82
N HIS A 129 23.68 19.89 5.47
CA HIS A 129 24.02 18.84 6.44
C HIS A 129 25.00 19.31 7.51
N ASP A 130 26.01 20.10 7.14
CA ASP A 130 26.99 20.66 8.08
C ASP A 130 26.37 21.77 8.96
N LEU A 131 25.46 22.59 8.41
CA LEU A 131 24.74 23.60 9.20
C LEU A 131 23.79 22.98 10.22
N VAL A 132 23.02 21.97 9.81
CA VAL A 132 22.09 21.29 10.70
C VAL A 132 22.90 20.58 11.81
N LYS A 133 24.04 19.95 11.50
CA LYS A 133 24.96 19.42 12.53
C LYS A 133 25.53 20.50 13.48
N SER A 134 25.65 21.74 13.03
CA SER A 134 26.12 22.85 13.88
C SER A 134 25.02 23.48 14.76
N ALA A 135 23.76 23.37 14.34
CA ALA A 135 22.61 23.94 15.04
C ALA A 135 22.08 23.02 16.17
N PHE A 136 22.46 21.74 16.15
CA PHE A 136 22.06 20.75 17.14
C PHE A 136 23.29 20.21 17.89
N PRO A 137 23.16 19.78 19.16
CA PRO A 137 24.28 19.24 19.92
C PRO A 137 24.86 17.98 19.26
N ALA A 138 26.15 17.67 19.51
CA ALA A 138 26.90 16.65 18.77
C ALA A 138 26.34 15.21 18.87
N ASP A 139 25.46 14.96 19.84
CA ASP A 139 24.73 13.71 20.07
C ASP A 139 23.34 13.68 19.40
N TYR A 140 22.87 14.80 18.85
CA TYR A 140 21.62 14.90 18.11
C TYR A 140 21.80 14.32 16.70
N ARG A 141 21.33 13.07 16.52
CA ARG A 141 21.26 12.45 15.19
C ARG A 141 20.18 13.15 14.38
N LEU A 142 20.57 13.65 13.22
CA LEU A 142 19.63 14.32 12.34
C LEU A 142 18.63 13.30 11.83
N PRO A 143 17.37 13.68 11.62
CA PRO A 143 16.44 12.84 10.89
C PRO A 143 16.93 12.50 9.48
N SER A 144 17.92 13.21 8.93
CA SER A 144 18.60 12.81 7.68
C SER A 144 19.43 11.52 7.79
N ASP A 145 19.73 11.05 9.02
CA ASP A 145 20.29 9.73 9.28
C ASP A 145 19.21 8.64 9.27
N LEU A 146 17.92 9.01 9.32
CA LEU A 146 16.78 8.13 9.10
C LEU A 146 16.47 8.17 7.61
N ALA A 147 17.01 7.22 6.87
CA ALA A 147 16.83 7.20 5.43
C ALA A 147 15.34 6.94 5.06
N PRO A 148 14.87 7.43 3.90
CA PRO A 148 13.46 7.47 3.50
C PRO A 148 12.72 6.12 3.60
N GLY A 149 11.39 6.11 3.49
CA GLY A 149 10.63 4.85 3.52
C GLY A 149 11.13 3.84 2.46
N ALA A 150 11.32 2.57 2.81
CA ALA A 150 11.77 1.57 1.83
C ALA A 150 10.70 1.25 0.77
N GLY A 151 11.13 0.88 -0.43
CA GLY A 151 10.24 0.32 -1.43
C GLY A 151 9.78 -1.10 -1.09
N GLY A 152 8.59 -1.49 -1.57
CA GLY A 152 8.07 -2.84 -1.39
C GLY A 152 8.87 -3.88 -2.19
N GLY A 153 9.06 -5.08 -1.65
CA GLY A 153 9.73 -6.16 -2.40
C GLY A 153 8.92 -6.60 -3.63
N GLY A 154 9.62 -7.02 -4.68
CA GLY A 154 9.04 -7.62 -5.87
C GLY A 154 8.49 -9.02 -5.59
N GLY A 155 7.39 -9.35 -6.26
CA GLY A 155 6.73 -10.66 -6.12
C GLY A 155 7.54 -11.82 -6.68
N GLY A 156 7.51 -12.96 -5.99
CA GLY A 156 8.08 -14.19 -6.52
C GLY A 156 7.32 -14.71 -7.75
N ALA A 157 8.02 -15.37 -8.67
CA ALA A 157 7.42 -16.04 -9.83
C ALA A 157 7.88 -17.51 -9.94
N VAL A 158 7.00 -18.39 -10.39
CA VAL A 158 7.30 -19.83 -10.55
C VAL A 158 6.84 -20.29 -11.93
N GLY A 159 7.73 -20.96 -12.66
CA GLY A 159 7.46 -21.54 -13.98
C GLY A 159 8.63 -21.39 -14.95
N PRO A 160 8.63 -22.12 -16.08
CA PRO A 160 9.54 -21.86 -17.19
C PRO A 160 9.40 -20.40 -17.67
N ASP A 161 10.54 -19.76 -17.93
CA ASP A 161 10.65 -18.37 -18.39
C ASP A 161 9.99 -17.33 -17.46
N ALA A 162 9.70 -17.71 -16.20
CA ALA A 162 9.09 -16.83 -15.23
C ALA A 162 10.02 -15.65 -14.87
N VAL A 163 9.42 -14.46 -14.75
CA VAL A 163 10.12 -13.24 -14.35
C VAL A 163 9.55 -12.75 -13.03
N GLY A 164 10.43 -12.59 -12.03
CA GLY A 164 10.03 -12.03 -10.74
C GLY A 164 9.55 -10.58 -10.89
N GLY A 165 8.63 -10.16 -10.03
CA GLY A 165 8.13 -8.78 -10.01
C GLY A 165 9.26 -7.79 -9.69
N ASN A 166 9.18 -6.59 -10.25
CA ASN A 166 10.13 -5.53 -9.92
C ASN A 166 9.87 -5.03 -8.50
N GLY A 167 10.92 -4.65 -7.79
CA GLY A 167 10.78 -3.97 -6.51
C GLY A 167 10.14 -2.60 -6.68
N GLY A 168 9.36 -2.20 -5.67
CA GLY A 168 8.75 -0.89 -5.55
C GLY A 168 9.77 0.20 -5.21
N GLY A 169 9.44 1.46 -5.48
CA GLY A 169 10.26 2.61 -5.10
C GLY A 169 10.07 2.99 -3.63
N GLY A 170 11.12 3.48 -2.98
CA GLY A 170 11.02 4.04 -1.63
C GLY A 170 10.17 5.32 -1.57
N GLY A 171 9.57 5.59 -0.42
CA GLY A 171 8.84 6.83 -0.16
C GLY A 171 9.79 8.02 -0.02
N GLU A 172 9.32 9.22 -0.30
CA GLU A 172 10.12 10.44 -0.15
C GLU A 172 10.26 10.84 1.33
N GLN A 173 11.35 11.52 1.64
CA GLN A 173 11.51 12.26 2.89
C GLN A 173 11.52 13.76 2.59
N VAL A 174 10.77 14.53 3.36
CA VAL A 174 10.74 15.99 3.27
C VAL A 174 11.24 16.58 4.58
N LEU A 175 12.29 17.40 4.48
CA LEU A 175 12.79 18.23 5.57
C LEU A 175 12.33 19.65 5.31
N ALA A 176 11.44 20.15 6.16
CA ALA A 176 10.86 21.48 5.98
C ALA A 176 11.12 22.37 7.20
N MET A 177 11.47 23.62 6.93
CA MET A 177 11.45 24.67 7.94
C MET A 177 10.16 25.48 7.79
N ILE A 178 9.43 25.59 8.90
CA ILE A 178 8.18 26.34 8.98
C ILE A 178 8.43 27.53 9.90
N ASP A 179 8.36 28.74 9.37
CA ASP A 179 8.48 29.97 10.14
C ASP A 179 7.06 30.41 10.55
N LEU A 180 6.68 30.20 11.81
CA LEU A 180 5.33 30.55 12.28
C LEU A 180 5.03 32.05 12.19
N SER A 181 6.05 32.91 12.10
CA SER A 181 5.82 34.33 11.88
C SER A 181 5.17 34.62 10.53
N GLU A 182 5.27 33.69 9.56
CA GLU A 182 4.59 33.76 8.27
C GLU A 182 3.06 33.70 8.39
N PHE A 183 2.54 33.23 9.53
CA PHE A 183 1.11 33.08 9.79
C PHE A 183 0.56 34.02 10.87
N HIS A 184 1.37 34.92 11.43
CA HIS A 184 0.93 35.82 12.51
C HIS A 184 -0.28 36.69 12.14
N SER A 185 -0.44 37.02 10.85
CA SER A 185 -1.59 37.78 10.35
C SER A 185 -2.90 36.99 10.31
N ASP A 186 -2.83 35.65 10.31
CA ASP A 186 -3.99 34.77 10.14
C ASP A 186 -4.63 34.36 11.48
N GLY A 187 -4.10 34.88 12.59
CA GLY A 187 -4.54 34.53 13.94
C GLY A 187 -4.02 33.16 14.39
N PRO A 188 -4.71 32.48 15.32
CA PRO A 188 -4.32 31.15 15.75
C PRO A 188 -4.32 30.17 14.58
N VAL A 189 -3.23 29.40 14.47
CA VAL A 189 -3.09 28.31 13.49
C VAL A 189 -2.95 26.97 14.20
N TYR A 190 -3.41 25.90 13.55
CA TYR A 190 -3.21 24.54 13.98
C TYR A 190 -2.58 23.71 12.86
N MET A 191 -1.94 22.60 13.23
CA MET A 191 -1.31 21.69 12.28
C MET A 191 -2.03 20.34 12.28
N GLU A 192 -2.42 19.88 11.09
CA GLU A 192 -2.91 18.52 10.87
C GLU A 192 -1.78 17.72 10.21
N VAL A 193 -1.46 16.56 10.78
CA VAL A 193 -0.37 15.70 10.29
C VAL A 193 -0.92 14.33 9.90
N PRO A 194 -1.62 14.22 8.75
CA PRO A 194 -2.02 12.92 8.23
C PRO A 194 -0.76 12.12 7.83
N VAL A 195 -0.60 10.95 8.47
CA VAL A 195 0.48 10.01 8.18
C VAL A 195 -0.05 8.95 7.22
N GLY A 196 0.57 8.84 6.05
CA GLY A 196 0.19 7.83 5.06
C GLY A 196 0.57 6.42 5.52
N LYS A 197 -0.24 5.43 5.14
CA LYS A 197 0.10 4.01 5.31
C LYS A 197 1.24 3.60 4.39
N GLY A 198 2.07 2.67 4.87
CA GLY A 198 3.12 2.07 4.05
C GLY A 198 2.54 1.25 2.90
N GLY A 199 3.28 1.21 1.78
CA GLY A 199 2.95 0.31 0.68
C GLY A 199 2.92 -1.15 1.13
N VAL A 200 2.06 -1.95 0.51
CA VAL A 200 1.88 -3.36 0.87
C VAL A 200 2.51 -4.21 -0.22
N SER A 201 3.44 -5.11 0.14
CA SER A 201 3.99 -6.09 -0.80
C SER A 201 2.89 -7.02 -1.31
N ASN A 202 3.06 -7.56 -2.51
CA ASN A 202 2.14 -8.57 -3.02
C ASN A 202 2.24 -9.86 -2.17
N THR A 203 1.11 -10.51 -1.96
CA THR A 203 1.06 -11.77 -1.20
C THR A 203 0.92 -12.96 -2.15
N PHE A 204 0.15 -12.78 -3.21
CA PHE A 204 -0.11 -13.82 -4.20
C PHE A 204 0.79 -13.68 -5.44
N PRO A 205 1.03 -14.79 -6.18
CA PRO A 205 1.68 -14.73 -7.47
C PRO A 205 0.93 -13.76 -8.40
N TRP A 206 1.67 -12.97 -9.17
CA TRP A 206 1.14 -12.02 -10.17
C TRP A 206 0.34 -10.83 -9.62
N GLU A 207 0.10 -10.79 -8.31
CA GLU A 207 -0.46 -9.63 -7.62
C GLU A 207 0.58 -8.49 -7.60
N HIS A 208 0.11 -7.26 -7.75
CA HIS A 208 0.91 -6.06 -7.64
C HIS A 208 1.04 -5.64 -6.18
N GLY A 209 2.23 -5.15 -5.81
CA GLY A 209 2.38 -4.38 -4.59
C GLY A 209 1.59 -3.08 -4.70
N ARG A 210 1.14 -2.58 -3.56
CA ARG A 210 0.39 -1.33 -3.46
C ARG A 210 1.34 -0.18 -3.16
N ASP A 211 1.03 0.97 -3.72
CA ASP A 211 1.73 2.20 -3.43
C ASP A 211 1.53 2.57 -1.94
N GLY A 212 2.53 3.21 -1.34
CA GLY A 212 2.37 3.86 -0.05
C GLY A 212 1.54 5.13 -0.21
N GLU A 213 0.79 5.47 0.84
CA GLU A 213 0.07 6.73 0.88
C GLU A 213 1.03 7.88 1.21
N ASN A 214 0.65 9.10 0.80
CA ASN A 214 1.42 10.29 1.13
C ASN A 214 1.25 10.65 2.61
N SER A 215 2.34 11.08 3.24
CA SER A 215 2.27 11.81 4.51
C SER A 215 2.22 13.30 4.19
N SER A 216 1.46 14.09 4.95
CA SER A 216 1.55 15.55 4.83
C SER A 216 1.46 16.27 6.18
N ILE A 217 1.94 17.51 6.22
CA ILE A 217 1.64 18.50 7.26
C ILE A 217 0.82 19.60 6.60
N LYS A 218 -0.34 19.89 7.15
CA LYS A 218 -1.18 21.01 6.76
C LYS A 218 -1.19 22.03 7.88
N VAL A 219 -0.80 23.27 7.59
CA VAL A 219 -1.01 24.42 8.47
C VAL A 219 -2.37 25.01 8.13
N ILE A 220 -3.24 25.13 9.12
CA ILE A 220 -4.64 25.51 8.93
C ILE A 220 -4.96 26.69 9.86
N ALA A 221 -5.59 27.72 9.31
CA ALA A 221 -6.07 28.88 10.08
C ALA A 221 -7.30 28.52 10.92
N ALA A 222 -7.62 29.34 11.93
CA ALA A 222 -8.80 29.15 12.78
C ALA A 222 -10.14 29.08 12.01
N ASP A 223 -10.22 29.62 10.80
CA ASP A 223 -11.39 29.57 9.92
C ASP A 223 -11.48 28.30 9.06
N GLY A 224 -10.51 27.38 9.18
CA GLY A 224 -10.43 26.12 8.43
C GLY A 224 -9.70 26.23 7.08
N ARG A 225 -9.22 27.41 6.69
CA ARG A 225 -8.45 27.58 5.45
C ARG A 225 -7.06 26.98 5.60
N ILE A 226 -6.67 26.14 4.63
CA ILE A 226 -5.32 25.58 4.54
C ILE A 226 -4.36 26.69 4.08
N LEU A 227 -3.39 27.04 4.92
CA LEU A 227 -2.38 28.07 4.66
C LEU A 227 -1.16 27.48 3.95
N ARG A 228 -0.76 26.26 4.30
CA ARG A 228 0.40 25.58 3.73
C ARG A 228 0.24 24.06 3.82
N THR A 229 0.68 23.34 2.79
CA THR A 229 0.75 21.88 2.80
C THR A 229 2.15 21.45 2.39
N ILE A 230 2.77 20.62 3.23
CA ILE A 230 4.05 19.97 2.96
C ILE A 230 3.77 18.49 2.80
N THR A 231 4.07 17.91 1.65
CA THR A 231 3.74 16.51 1.33
C THR A 231 5.00 15.70 1.05
N ALA A 232 5.15 14.57 1.74
CA ALA A 232 6.12 13.52 1.42
C ALA A 232 5.39 12.39 0.69
N ALA A 233 5.79 12.14 -0.56
CA ALA A 233 5.17 11.10 -1.38
C ALA A 233 5.41 9.70 -0.80
N GLY A 234 4.39 8.84 -0.86
CA GLY A 234 4.55 7.42 -0.55
C GLY A 234 5.41 6.68 -1.58
N GLY A 235 5.90 5.50 -1.20
CA GLY A 235 6.65 4.64 -2.11
C GLY A 235 5.78 4.06 -3.23
N THR A 236 6.37 3.63 -4.34
CA THR A 236 5.62 2.92 -5.39
C THR A 236 5.60 1.42 -5.11
N GLY A 237 4.48 0.78 -5.40
CA GLY A 237 4.29 -0.66 -5.26
C GLY A 237 5.03 -1.44 -6.35
N ALA A 238 5.52 -2.62 -5.96
CA ALA A 238 6.11 -3.58 -6.88
C ALA A 238 5.12 -3.97 -8.00
N ARG A 239 5.59 -4.07 -9.24
CA ARG A 239 4.74 -4.51 -10.37
C ARG A 239 5.18 -5.89 -10.84
N ALA A 240 4.21 -6.77 -11.04
CA ALA A 240 4.45 -8.07 -11.65
C ALA A 240 4.89 -7.82 -13.10
N ASN A 241 5.99 -8.45 -13.51
CA ASN A 241 6.52 -8.31 -14.86
C ASN A 241 6.51 -9.67 -15.57
N PHE A 242 6.50 -9.63 -16.90
CA PHE A 242 6.51 -10.82 -17.72
C PHE A 242 7.27 -10.56 -19.01
N GLU A 243 8.07 -11.54 -19.43
CA GLU A 243 8.72 -11.54 -20.74
C GLU A 243 8.03 -12.52 -21.68
N PHE A 244 7.85 -12.10 -22.93
CA PHE A 244 7.18 -12.91 -23.94
C PHE A 244 8.04 -14.13 -24.27
N PRO A 245 7.47 -15.35 -24.26
CA PRO A 245 8.13 -16.53 -24.79
C PRO A 245 8.56 -16.29 -26.24
N GLU A 246 9.69 -16.86 -26.63
CA GLU A 246 10.20 -16.72 -28.00
C GLU A 246 9.15 -17.18 -29.03
N GLY A 247 8.94 -16.37 -30.07
CA GLY A 247 7.94 -16.65 -31.11
C GLY A 247 6.49 -16.36 -30.71
N SER A 248 6.23 -15.95 -29.47
CA SER A 248 4.90 -15.48 -29.05
C SER A 248 4.69 -14.01 -29.40
N ARG A 249 3.42 -13.61 -29.55
CA ARG A 249 3.03 -12.22 -29.79
C ARG A 249 1.69 -11.90 -29.16
N GLU A 250 1.40 -10.62 -29.05
CA GLU A 250 0.05 -10.16 -28.73
C GLU A 250 -0.90 -10.34 -29.91
N VAL A 251 -2.19 -10.29 -29.58
CA VAL A 251 -3.30 -10.29 -30.54
C VAL A 251 -3.22 -9.05 -31.43
N SER A 252 -3.44 -9.26 -32.72
CA SER A 252 -3.51 -8.23 -33.75
C SER A 252 -4.96 -7.97 -34.17
N VAL A 253 -5.17 -6.90 -34.92
CA VAL A 253 -6.47 -6.61 -35.54
C VAL A 253 -6.93 -7.74 -36.47
N ASP A 254 -5.99 -8.37 -37.18
CA ASP A 254 -6.31 -9.42 -38.15
C ASP A 254 -6.76 -10.71 -37.45
N ASP A 255 -6.21 -11.05 -36.27
CA ASP A 255 -6.69 -12.20 -35.50
C ASP A 255 -8.17 -12.03 -35.13
N ILE A 256 -8.56 -10.84 -34.66
CA ILE A 256 -9.94 -10.51 -34.29
C ILE A 256 -10.86 -10.56 -35.53
N LYS A 257 -10.42 -9.97 -36.65
CA LYS A 257 -11.18 -10.04 -37.92
C LYS A 257 -11.36 -11.47 -38.41
N ASN A 258 -10.38 -12.34 -38.14
CA ASN A 258 -10.43 -13.76 -38.45
C ASN A 258 -11.22 -14.57 -37.40
N GLY A 259 -11.89 -13.91 -36.44
CA GLY A 259 -12.81 -14.56 -35.51
C GLY A 259 -12.18 -14.99 -34.18
N LEU A 260 -10.97 -14.52 -33.85
CA LEU A 260 -10.43 -14.68 -32.50
C LEU A 260 -11.36 -14.02 -31.47
N THR A 261 -11.83 -14.81 -30.50
CA THR A 261 -12.71 -14.34 -29.42
C THR A 261 -12.41 -15.06 -28.11
N VAL A 262 -12.85 -14.49 -27.00
CA VAL A 262 -12.84 -15.15 -25.67
C VAL A 262 -14.30 -15.36 -25.25
N PRO A 263 -14.98 -16.40 -25.75
CA PRO A 263 -16.42 -16.58 -25.53
C PRO A 263 -16.80 -16.93 -24.09
N VAL A 264 -15.87 -17.41 -23.28
CA VAL A 264 -16.14 -17.83 -21.89
C VAL A 264 -15.08 -17.26 -20.97
N LEU A 265 -15.52 -16.50 -19.97
CA LEU A 265 -14.76 -16.07 -18.82
C LEU A 265 -15.69 -16.15 -17.59
N ILE A 266 -15.52 -17.16 -16.75
CA ILE A 266 -16.40 -17.39 -15.59
C ILE A 266 -15.58 -17.81 -14.37
N THR A 267 -16.02 -17.38 -13.19
CA THR A 267 -15.59 -17.94 -11.90
C THR A 267 -16.21 -19.31 -11.69
N ALA A 268 -15.60 -20.11 -10.81
CA ALA A 268 -16.06 -21.42 -10.42
C ALA A 268 -15.53 -21.80 -9.03
N GLU A 269 -16.21 -22.73 -8.38
CA GLU A 269 -15.70 -23.38 -7.16
C GLU A 269 -14.61 -24.40 -7.51
N PHE A 270 -14.79 -25.12 -8.62
CA PHE A 270 -13.84 -26.14 -9.06
C PHE A 270 -13.80 -26.24 -10.59
N VAL A 271 -12.59 -26.41 -11.12
CA VAL A 271 -12.31 -26.60 -12.55
C VAL A 271 -11.38 -27.80 -12.72
N GLN A 272 -11.75 -28.73 -13.60
CA GLN A 272 -10.92 -29.86 -13.98
C GLN A 272 -10.84 -29.98 -15.48
N GLU A 273 -9.62 -29.97 -16.02
CA GLU A 273 -9.35 -30.33 -17.41
C GLU A 273 -9.09 -31.84 -17.52
N LYS A 274 -9.82 -32.54 -18.38
CA LYS A 274 -9.60 -33.96 -18.64
C LYS A 274 -10.00 -34.31 -20.07
N ASN A 275 -9.06 -34.90 -20.81
CA ASN A 275 -9.25 -35.37 -22.20
C ASN A 275 -9.76 -34.27 -23.16
N GLY A 276 -9.29 -33.03 -22.99
CA GLY A 276 -9.75 -31.90 -23.79
C GLY A 276 -11.19 -31.46 -23.49
N LEU A 277 -11.74 -31.88 -22.35
CA LEU A 277 -12.98 -31.34 -21.78
C LEU A 277 -12.67 -30.54 -20.54
N LEU A 278 -13.46 -29.50 -20.29
CA LEU A 278 -13.40 -28.69 -19.09
C LEU A 278 -14.65 -28.93 -18.23
N TYR A 279 -14.45 -29.55 -17.07
CA TYR A 279 -15.50 -29.78 -16.08
C TYR A 279 -15.53 -28.61 -15.11
N VAL A 280 -16.70 -27.99 -14.96
CA VAL A 280 -16.91 -26.83 -14.09
C VAL A 280 -17.99 -27.16 -13.07
N LEU A 281 -17.72 -26.89 -11.79
CA LEU A 281 -18.67 -27.02 -10.69
C LEU A 281 -18.85 -25.65 -10.00
N GLY A 282 -20.10 -25.27 -9.71
CA GLY A 282 -20.41 -24.00 -9.03
C GLY A 282 -19.96 -22.77 -9.83
N GLY A 283 -20.25 -22.74 -11.13
CA GLY A 283 -19.76 -21.71 -12.04
C GLY A 283 -20.59 -20.43 -12.08
N ASN A 284 -19.96 -19.34 -12.53
CA ASN A 284 -20.56 -18.05 -12.88
C ASN A 284 -21.28 -17.34 -11.72
N TRP A 285 -20.69 -17.34 -10.52
CA TRP A 285 -21.15 -16.48 -9.44
C TRP A 285 -20.60 -15.07 -9.62
N SER A 286 -21.44 -14.09 -9.34
CA SER A 286 -21.13 -12.66 -9.48
C SER A 286 -20.84 -11.96 -8.14
N ILE A 287 -20.95 -12.68 -7.02
CA ILE A 287 -20.82 -12.12 -5.67
C ILE A 287 -19.86 -12.98 -4.85
N TRP A 288 -18.88 -12.33 -4.23
CA TRP A 288 -18.02 -12.87 -3.17
C TRP A 288 -18.42 -12.26 -1.83
N ALA A 289 -18.89 -13.10 -0.91
CA ALA A 289 -19.29 -12.68 0.42
C ALA A 289 -18.08 -12.58 1.36
N ALA A 290 -17.60 -11.36 1.62
CA ALA A 290 -16.49 -11.07 2.51
C ALA A 290 -16.96 -10.96 3.97
N PRO A 291 -16.40 -11.75 4.91
CA PRO A 291 -16.73 -11.63 6.33
C PRO A 291 -16.14 -10.36 6.97
N GLN A 292 -15.00 -9.89 6.44
CA GLN A 292 -14.33 -8.66 6.85
C GLN A 292 -13.47 -8.15 5.69
N LEU A 293 -13.00 -6.91 5.76
CA LEU A 293 -12.00 -6.36 4.84
C LEU A 293 -10.76 -5.92 5.64
N PRO A 294 -9.54 -6.14 5.11
CA PRO A 294 -9.23 -6.83 3.86
C PRO A 294 -9.49 -8.36 3.92
N VAL A 295 -9.72 -8.98 2.76
CA VAL A 295 -9.94 -10.43 2.60
C VAL A 295 -9.16 -10.99 1.41
N ALA A 296 -8.65 -12.21 1.56
CA ALA A 296 -8.14 -13.00 0.44
C ALA A 296 -9.31 -13.62 -0.34
N VAL A 297 -9.44 -13.25 -1.62
CA VAL A 297 -10.37 -13.86 -2.56
C VAL A 297 -9.64 -15.01 -3.26
N GLN A 298 -10.22 -16.21 -3.24
CA GLN A 298 -9.67 -17.39 -3.93
C GLN A 298 -10.76 -18.10 -4.73
N SER A 299 -10.57 -18.25 -6.03
CA SER A 299 -11.54 -18.88 -6.93
C SER A 299 -10.85 -19.60 -8.08
N ALA A 300 -11.47 -20.65 -8.60
CA ALA A 300 -11.11 -21.16 -9.91
C ALA A 300 -11.71 -20.25 -11.01
N LEU A 301 -10.90 -19.83 -11.98
CA LEU A 301 -11.35 -19.07 -13.14
C LEU A 301 -11.23 -19.94 -14.39
N THR A 302 -12.29 -19.97 -15.19
CA THR A 302 -12.31 -20.64 -16.50
C THR A 302 -12.24 -19.60 -17.60
N CYS A 303 -11.32 -19.80 -18.55
CA CYS A 303 -11.22 -19.03 -19.78
C CYS A 303 -11.23 -19.98 -20.99
N VAL A 304 -11.99 -19.61 -22.02
CA VAL A 304 -11.95 -20.28 -23.33
C VAL A 304 -11.59 -19.27 -24.39
N VAL A 305 -10.50 -19.52 -25.11
CA VAL A 305 -10.07 -18.73 -26.27
C VAL A 305 -10.45 -19.50 -27.52
N SER A 306 -11.24 -18.89 -28.41
CA SER A 306 -11.57 -19.44 -29.72
C SER A 306 -10.77 -18.72 -30.79
N PHE A 307 -9.95 -19.45 -31.54
CA PHE A 307 -9.03 -18.88 -32.53
C PHE A 307 -9.70 -18.50 -33.86
N GLY A 308 -10.96 -18.87 -34.09
CA GLY A 308 -11.61 -18.66 -35.39
C GLY A 308 -10.79 -19.26 -36.54
N GLN A 309 -10.53 -18.45 -37.58
CA GLN A 309 -9.67 -18.75 -38.72
C GLN A 309 -8.23 -18.22 -38.56
N ALA A 310 -7.78 -17.94 -37.34
CA ALA A 310 -6.45 -17.38 -37.09
C ALA A 310 -5.31 -18.30 -37.57
N ILE A 311 -4.12 -17.68 -37.72
CA ILE A 311 -2.93 -18.29 -38.33
C ILE A 311 -2.53 -19.55 -37.54
N PRO A 312 -2.43 -20.73 -38.21
CA PRO A 312 -1.92 -21.94 -37.59
C PRO A 312 -0.49 -21.74 -37.04
N ASN A 313 -0.13 -22.49 -36.00
CA ASN A 313 1.21 -22.47 -35.40
C ASN A 313 1.61 -21.10 -34.82
N CYS A 314 0.64 -20.31 -34.35
CA CYS A 314 0.88 -19.07 -33.64
C CYS A 314 0.68 -19.27 -32.13
N ILE A 315 1.56 -18.66 -31.34
CA ILE A 315 1.45 -18.54 -29.88
C ILE A 315 0.97 -17.12 -29.57
N LEU A 316 -0.26 -17.00 -29.10
CA LEU A 316 -0.83 -15.72 -28.68
C LEU A 316 -0.73 -15.58 -27.17
N MET A 317 -0.22 -14.44 -26.72
CA MET A 317 -0.14 -14.10 -25.30
C MET A 317 -1.38 -13.32 -24.86
N PHE A 318 -1.88 -13.68 -23.69
CA PHE A 318 -3.01 -13.04 -23.04
C PHE A 318 -2.66 -12.75 -21.58
N PHE A 319 -3.44 -11.86 -20.97
CA PHE A 319 -3.32 -11.50 -19.57
C PHE A 319 -4.69 -11.58 -18.92
N ILE A 320 -4.78 -12.29 -17.80
CA ILE A 320 -5.89 -12.14 -16.85
C ILE A 320 -5.51 -10.99 -15.93
N VAL A 321 -6.32 -9.94 -15.99
CA VAL A 321 -6.15 -8.72 -15.21
C VAL A 321 -7.30 -8.62 -14.22
N VAL A 322 -6.99 -8.24 -12.97
CA VAL A 322 -8.00 -7.85 -11.99
C VAL A 322 -7.84 -6.39 -11.67
N GLU A 323 -8.94 -5.64 -11.76
CA GLU A 323 -9.03 -4.25 -11.35
C GLU A 323 -9.91 -4.11 -10.12
N ASP A 324 -9.50 -3.24 -9.21
CA ASP A 324 -10.30 -2.85 -8.05
C ASP A 324 -11.48 -1.93 -8.46
N PRO A 325 -12.38 -1.59 -7.52
CA PRO A 325 -13.49 -0.68 -7.79
C PRO A 325 -13.08 0.74 -8.21
N SER A 326 -11.84 1.15 -7.96
CA SER A 326 -11.29 2.44 -8.42
C SER A 326 -10.75 2.39 -9.85
N GLY A 327 -10.63 1.18 -10.42
CA GLY A 327 -10.04 0.91 -11.73
C GLY A 327 -8.53 0.69 -11.67
N GLN A 328 -7.94 0.52 -10.49
CA GLN A 328 -6.53 0.21 -10.35
C GLN A 328 -6.28 -1.28 -10.60
N GLU A 329 -5.33 -1.58 -11.48
CA GLU A 329 -4.86 -2.95 -11.72
C GLU A 329 -4.16 -3.50 -10.47
N VAL A 330 -4.64 -4.64 -9.97
CA VAL A 330 -4.08 -5.37 -8.80
C VAL A 330 -3.45 -6.70 -9.18
N ILE A 331 -3.87 -7.33 -10.27
CA ILE A 331 -3.27 -8.57 -10.80
C ILE A 331 -2.97 -8.38 -12.27
N ARG A 332 -1.84 -8.94 -12.71
CA ARG A 332 -1.58 -9.27 -14.12
C ARG A 332 -0.97 -10.65 -14.27
N MET A 333 -1.80 -11.63 -14.59
CA MET A 333 -1.39 -13.03 -14.79
C MET A 333 -1.29 -13.36 -16.28
N PRO A 334 -0.08 -13.64 -16.80
CA PRO A 334 0.12 -13.99 -18.21
C PRO A 334 -0.29 -15.44 -18.50
N PHE A 335 -0.83 -15.70 -19.69
CA PHE A 335 -0.98 -17.06 -20.20
C PHE A 335 -0.87 -17.12 -21.72
N ALA A 336 -0.32 -18.22 -22.24
CA ALA A 336 -0.19 -18.46 -23.67
C ALA A 336 -1.32 -19.38 -24.15
N ALA A 337 -1.88 -19.08 -25.32
CA ALA A 337 -2.73 -20.00 -26.06
C ALA A 337 -2.09 -20.31 -27.42
N THR A 338 -2.04 -21.59 -27.76
CA THR A 338 -1.41 -22.10 -28.98
C THR A 338 -2.43 -22.78 -29.87
N ASN A 339 -2.36 -22.51 -31.17
CA ASN A 339 -3.09 -23.27 -32.19
C ASN A 339 -2.13 -24.24 -32.89
N GLU A 340 -1.79 -25.33 -32.21
CA GLU A 340 -0.77 -26.30 -32.64
C GLU A 340 -1.19 -27.20 -33.81
N TYR A 341 -2.49 -27.27 -34.12
CA TYR A 341 -3.00 -28.16 -35.14
C TYR A 341 -3.96 -27.41 -36.06
N MET A 342 -3.85 -27.62 -37.38
CA MET A 342 -4.89 -27.21 -38.33
C MET A 342 -6.16 -28.01 -38.07
N ARG A 343 -6.94 -27.58 -37.08
CA ARG A 343 -8.27 -28.12 -36.78
C ARG A 343 -9.32 -27.08 -37.17
N PRO A 344 -10.47 -27.52 -37.72
CA PRO A 344 -11.58 -26.62 -38.02
C PRO A 344 -12.13 -25.89 -36.78
N VAL A 345 -11.92 -26.45 -35.59
CA VAL A 345 -12.28 -25.85 -34.31
C VAL A 345 -11.01 -25.80 -33.45
N ALA A 346 -10.51 -24.60 -33.20
CA ALA A 346 -9.34 -24.34 -32.38
C ALA A 346 -9.76 -23.55 -31.14
N ASN A 347 -10.26 -24.27 -30.13
CA ASN A 347 -10.57 -23.71 -28.82
C ASN A 347 -9.48 -24.14 -27.83
N VAL A 348 -8.90 -23.17 -27.13
CA VAL A 348 -8.00 -23.42 -26.02
C VAL A 348 -8.75 -23.12 -24.74
N MET A 349 -8.91 -24.15 -23.91
CA MET A 349 -9.57 -24.07 -22.61
C MET A 349 -8.50 -24.05 -21.53
N ARG A 350 -8.65 -23.16 -20.55
CA ARG A 350 -7.73 -23.03 -19.41
C ARG A 350 -8.50 -22.79 -18.12
N GLY A 351 -8.11 -23.53 -17.08
CA GLY A 351 -8.46 -23.24 -15.69
C GLY A 351 -7.30 -22.50 -15.03
N PHE A 352 -7.62 -21.50 -14.22
CA PHE A 352 -6.67 -20.74 -13.42
C PHE A 352 -7.11 -20.72 -11.97
N GLU A 353 -6.14 -20.58 -11.07
CA GLU A 353 -6.41 -20.23 -9.69
C GLU A 353 -6.27 -18.72 -9.54
N LEU A 354 -7.39 -18.03 -9.32
CA LEU A 354 -7.45 -16.60 -9.11
C LEU A 354 -7.35 -16.31 -7.61
N GLN A 355 -6.29 -15.59 -7.20
CA GLN A 355 -6.03 -15.20 -5.82
C GLN A 355 -5.62 -13.74 -5.69
N PHE A 356 -6.37 -12.91 -4.96
CA PHE A 356 -6.01 -11.50 -4.66
C PHE A 356 -6.51 -11.04 -3.30
N HIS A 357 -5.96 -9.95 -2.80
CA HIS A 357 -6.52 -9.20 -1.68
C HIS A 357 -7.53 -8.15 -2.11
N ALA A 358 -8.78 -8.34 -1.68
CA ALA A 358 -9.79 -7.31 -1.72
C ALA A 358 -9.79 -6.54 -0.40
N ASP A 359 -9.50 -5.25 -0.45
CA ASP A 359 -9.47 -4.31 0.69
C ASP A 359 -10.69 -3.40 0.72
N VAL A 360 -11.39 -3.29 -0.40
CA VAL A 360 -12.60 -2.50 -0.55
C VAL A 360 -13.74 -3.36 -1.07
N ALA A 361 -14.94 -3.12 -0.54
CA ALA A 361 -16.17 -3.65 -1.09
C ALA A 361 -16.50 -2.92 -2.40
N GLY A 362 -17.17 -3.61 -3.33
CA GLY A 362 -17.56 -3.05 -4.61
C GLY A 362 -17.37 -4.02 -5.76
N VAL A 363 -17.48 -3.52 -6.99
CA VAL A 363 -17.34 -4.32 -8.21
C VAL A 363 -15.89 -4.31 -8.67
N TRP A 364 -15.26 -5.47 -8.55
CA TRP A 364 -13.95 -5.78 -9.13
C TRP A 364 -14.14 -6.28 -10.55
N ASN A 365 -13.21 -5.98 -11.45
CA ASN A 365 -13.32 -6.41 -12.85
C ASN A 365 -12.21 -7.41 -13.18
N VAL A 366 -12.60 -8.63 -13.54
CA VAL A 366 -11.69 -9.62 -14.12
C VAL A 366 -11.75 -9.48 -15.64
N ARG A 367 -10.62 -9.21 -16.28
CA ARG A 367 -10.52 -8.92 -17.72
C ARG A 367 -9.53 -9.88 -18.38
N VAL A 368 -9.79 -10.22 -19.64
CA VAL A 368 -8.81 -10.90 -20.50
C VAL A 368 -8.33 -9.91 -21.54
N LEU A 369 -7.03 -9.58 -21.47
CA LEU A 369 -6.38 -8.60 -22.34
C LEU A 369 -5.34 -9.26 -23.24
N SER A 370 -5.08 -8.66 -24.40
CA SER A 370 -3.89 -8.92 -25.20
C SER A 370 -3.55 -7.68 -26.03
N GLY A 371 -2.37 -7.09 -25.80
CA GLY A 371 -2.02 -5.77 -26.30
C GLY A 371 -3.05 -4.72 -25.89
N ARG A 372 -3.61 -4.03 -26.89
CA ARG A 372 -4.63 -2.99 -26.66
C ARG A 372 -6.06 -3.52 -26.58
N PHE A 373 -6.27 -4.83 -26.73
CA PHE A 373 -7.61 -5.40 -26.86
C PHE A 373 -8.10 -5.97 -25.53
N GLU A 374 -9.30 -5.55 -25.13
CA GLU A 374 -10.10 -6.27 -24.14
C GLU A 374 -10.98 -7.28 -24.85
N LEU A 375 -10.77 -8.56 -24.55
CA LEU A 375 -11.43 -9.67 -25.24
C LEU A 375 -12.57 -10.29 -24.42
N ALA A 376 -12.51 -10.16 -23.10
CA ALA A 376 -13.59 -10.53 -22.20
C ALA A 376 -13.50 -9.71 -20.90
N ARG A 377 -14.65 -9.56 -20.23
CA ARG A 377 -14.81 -8.91 -18.93
C ARG A 377 -15.82 -9.68 -18.09
N LEU A 378 -15.49 -9.91 -16.83
CA LEU A 378 -16.31 -10.54 -15.82
C LEU A 378 -16.32 -9.64 -14.56
N PRO A 379 -17.42 -8.93 -14.29
CA PRO A 379 -17.56 -8.18 -13.05
C PRO A 379 -17.79 -9.14 -11.88
N LEU A 380 -17.11 -8.88 -10.77
CA LEU A 380 -17.22 -9.62 -9.53
C LEU A 380 -17.46 -8.66 -8.36
N GLU A 381 -18.61 -8.76 -7.71
CA GLU A 381 -18.94 -7.94 -6.55
C GLU A 381 -18.36 -8.56 -5.27
N VAL A 382 -17.45 -7.86 -4.61
CA VAL A 382 -17.04 -8.18 -3.23
C VAL A 382 -17.96 -7.44 -2.27
N ARG A 383 -18.76 -8.19 -1.50
CA ARG A 383 -19.78 -7.66 -0.60
C ARG A 383 -19.48 -8.05 0.85
N MET A 384 -19.53 -7.08 1.76
CA MET A 384 -19.47 -7.33 3.20
C MET A 384 -20.70 -8.10 3.66
N LEU A 385 -20.51 -9.19 4.41
CA LEU A 385 -21.60 -9.86 5.11
C LEU A 385 -22.11 -8.94 6.22
N GLU A 386 -23.40 -8.62 6.19
CA GLU A 386 -24.03 -7.96 7.32
C GLU A 386 -23.91 -8.88 8.54
N ALA A 387 -23.38 -8.34 9.65
CA ALA A 387 -23.38 -9.06 10.91
C ALA A 387 -24.84 -9.40 11.24
N LYS A 388 -25.18 -10.70 11.26
CA LYS A 388 -26.49 -11.13 11.77
C LYS A 388 -26.57 -10.68 13.23
N ALA A 389 -27.43 -9.69 13.48
CA ALA A 389 -27.69 -9.13 14.80
C ALA A 389 -28.21 -10.17 15.79
#